data_AF-G9P7D7-F1
#
_entry.id   AF-G9P7D7-F1
#
_cell.length_a   1.000
_cell.length_b   1.000
_cell.length_c   1.000
_cell.angle_alpha   90.00
_cell.angle_beta   90.00
_cell.angle_gamma   90.00
#
_symmetry.space_group_name_H-M   'P 1'
#
loop_
_entity.id
_entity.type
_entity.pdbx_description
1 polymer ?
#
loop_
_entity_poly.entity_id
_entity_poly.type
_entity_poly.pdbx_seq_one_letter_code
_entity_poly.pdbx_strand_id
1 'polypeptide(L)'
;MSEQQNAPRATLDHIVILVSASDLLQLPERLKDSFVVSPGGTHAGGDTFNKLILFEDGVYIELIAFVEGIDPEVRAKHRWGGQPENSIVDWAYTLPHESDFGAIQQRVKDAKAGFTYNDPVPGGRTRPDGVVLKWALGVAQDADGNGVEPGHLPFWCLDRTPRSNRVPYEEDKAQTQHPSGAHGISRLRLNVPSSQLSQLQSVYDAIHNVDNTGASEKEWRFNTPNGSAQARHTLGVASESGYKIKLAFKGSVGSPSFLELLPNIVIKFEE
;
A
#
# COMPACT_ATOMS: atom_id res chain seq x y z
N MET A 1 27.51 -7.12 -19.12
CA MET A 1 26.77 -7.08 -17.84
C MET A 1 25.47 -6.37 -18.13
N SER A 2 24.35 -7.07 -18.00
CA SER A 2 23.08 -6.73 -18.65
C SER A 2 22.38 -5.53 -18.00
N GLU A 3 21.79 -4.66 -18.82
CA GLU A 3 20.95 -3.51 -18.44
C GLU A 3 19.76 -3.88 -17.51
N GLN A 4 19.45 -5.18 -17.36
CA GLN A 4 18.42 -5.69 -16.45
C GLN A 4 18.73 -5.49 -14.95
N GLN A 5 19.98 -5.25 -14.54
CA GLN A 5 20.31 -5.08 -13.12
C GLN A 5 19.99 -3.68 -12.55
N ASN A 6 19.74 -2.67 -13.39
CA ASN A 6 19.49 -1.28 -12.95
C ASN A 6 18.05 -0.80 -13.17
N ALA A 7 17.12 -1.68 -13.58
CA ALA A 7 15.72 -1.28 -13.71
C ALA A 7 15.11 -1.01 -12.32
N PRO A 8 14.42 0.12 -12.12
CA PRO A 8 13.78 0.44 -10.85
C PRO A 8 12.77 -0.65 -10.49
N ARG A 9 12.94 -1.22 -9.29
CA ARG A 9 12.08 -2.28 -8.76
C ARG A 9 11.01 -1.70 -7.88
N ALA A 10 9.78 -2.17 -8.07
CA ALA A 10 8.66 -1.82 -7.23
C ALA A 10 8.93 -2.20 -5.76
N THR A 11 8.84 -1.21 -4.88
CA THR A 11 9.05 -1.35 -3.43
C THR A 11 7.74 -1.09 -2.72
N LEU A 12 7.21 -2.04 -1.94
CA LEU A 12 5.96 -1.87 -1.19
C LEU A 12 6.12 -0.71 -0.20
N ASP A 13 5.26 0.29 -0.31
CA ASP A 13 5.31 1.47 0.55
C ASP A 13 4.41 1.29 1.77
N HIS A 14 3.11 1.06 1.53
CA HIS A 14 2.12 0.85 2.58
C HIS A 14 0.85 0.18 2.04
N ILE A 15 0.06 -0.30 2.99
CA ILE A 15 -1.30 -0.78 2.80
C ILE A 15 -2.27 0.25 3.39
N VAL A 16 -3.37 0.52 2.71
CA VAL A 16 -4.40 1.46 3.18
C VAL A 16 -5.60 0.71 3.72
N ILE A 17 -5.97 0.99 4.97
CA ILE A 17 -7.19 0.50 5.60
C ILE A 17 -8.07 1.69 5.94
N LEU A 18 -9.24 1.75 5.32
CA LEU A 18 -10.23 2.77 5.61
C LEU A 18 -11.04 2.37 6.84
N VAL A 19 -11.14 3.26 7.82
CA VAL A 19 -11.95 3.09 9.04
C VAL A 19 -12.80 4.33 9.28
N SER A 20 -13.76 4.23 10.20
CA SER A 20 -14.53 5.40 10.64
C SER A 20 -13.64 6.36 11.45
N ALA A 21 -14.00 7.65 11.47
CA ALA A 21 -13.29 8.65 12.28
C ALA A 21 -13.26 8.29 13.77
N SER A 22 -14.39 7.81 14.30
CA SER A 22 -14.52 7.38 15.68
C SER A 22 -13.65 6.16 16.00
N ASP A 23 -13.65 5.16 15.13
CA ASP A 23 -12.79 3.98 15.30
C ASP A 23 -11.32 4.39 15.33
N LEU A 24 -10.88 5.20 14.36
CA LEU A 24 -9.48 5.62 14.22
C LEU A 24 -8.94 6.26 15.52
N LEU A 25 -9.77 7.05 16.21
CA LEU A 25 -9.41 7.66 17.49
C LEU A 25 -9.16 6.60 18.58
N GLN A 26 -9.95 5.52 18.60
CA GLN A 26 -9.90 4.46 19.60
C GLN A 26 -8.88 3.34 19.29
N LEU A 27 -8.41 3.23 18.04
CA LEU A 27 -7.53 2.14 17.61
C LEU A 27 -6.24 1.97 18.44
N PRO A 28 -5.53 3.01 18.90
CA PRO A 28 -4.34 2.80 19.72
C PRO A 28 -4.63 2.02 20.99
N GLU A 29 -5.75 2.30 21.66
CA GLU A 29 -6.13 1.60 22.88
C GLU A 29 -6.66 0.20 22.58
N ARG A 30 -7.46 0.04 21.51
CA ARG A 30 -8.03 -1.26 21.10
C ARG A 30 -6.97 -2.24 20.61
N LEU A 31 -5.89 -1.74 20.01
CA LEU A 31 -4.84 -2.56 19.41
C LEU A 31 -3.60 -2.71 20.28
N LYS A 32 -3.50 -2.03 21.43
CA LYS A 32 -2.28 -1.97 22.24
C LYS A 32 -1.68 -3.33 22.63
N ASP A 33 -2.51 -4.36 22.77
CA ASP A 33 -2.07 -5.72 23.14
C ASP A 33 -1.53 -6.53 21.94
N SER A 34 -1.62 -5.96 20.72
CA SER A 34 -1.22 -6.60 19.46
C SER A 34 -0.26 -5.73 18.63
N PHE A 35 -0.47 -4.42 18.60
CA PHE A 35 0.27 -3.46 17.78
C PHE A 35 0.53 -2.16 18.52
N VAL A 36 1.64 -1.54 18.16
CA VAL A 36 1.92 -0.14 18.48
C VAL A 36 1.36 0.70 17.34
N VAL A 37 0.45 1.62 17.69
CA VAL A 37 -0.18 2.53 16.72
C VAL A 37 0.44 3.92 16.88
N SER A 38 1.26 4.31 15.91
CA SER A 38 1.92 5.60 15.87
C SER A 38 0.98 6.74 15.44
N PRO A 39 1.21 7.97 15.93
CA PRO A 39 0.53 9.15 15.41
C PRO A 39 0.77 9.33 13.91
N GLY A 40 -0.29 9.68 13.17
CA GLY A 40 -0.20 10.06 11.76
C GLY A 40 -0.26 11.58 11.58
N GLY A 41 -1.34 12.07 10.99
CA GLY A 41 -1.60 13.50 10.82
C GLY A 41 -2.80 13.79 9.91
N THR A 42 -2.99 15.06 9.55
CA THR A 42 -4.07 15.51 8.65
C THR A 42 -3.53 15.72 7.23
N HIS A 43 -4.15 15.07 6.25
CA HIS A 43 -3.72 15.16 4.85
C HIS A 43 -3.93 16.56 4.29
N ALA A 44 -3.16 16.91 3.27
CA ALA A 44 -3.37 18.12 2.49
C ALA A 44 -4.83 18.15 1.97
N GLY A 45 -5.51 19.28 2.15
CA GLY A 45 -6.94 19.42 1.87
C GLY A 45 -7.83 19.27 3.12
N GLY A 46 -7.39 18.56 4.15
CA GLY A 46 -8.10 18.47 5.43
C GLY A 46 -9.23 17.45 5.49
N ASP A 47 -9.51 16.73 4.39
CA ASP A 47 -10.64 15.80 4.29
C ASP A 47 -10.42 14.49 5.03
N THR A 48 -9.16 14.10 5.24
CA THR A 48 -8.79 12.83 5.88
C THR A 48 -7.64 13.00 6.85
N PHE A 49 -7.57 12.09 7.82
CA PHE A 49 -6.48 11.97 8.78
C PHE A 49 -6.20 10.50 9.05
N ASN A 50 -5.01 10.21 9.58
CA ASN A 50 -4.59 8.83 9.78
C ASN A 50 -3.81 8.58 11.08
N LYS A 51 -3.61 7.29 11.33
CA LYS A 51 -2.63 6.71 12.25
C LYS A 51 -1.90 5.59 11.54
N LEU A 52 -0.74 5.20 12.07
CA LEU A 52 0.16 4.28 11.37
C LEU A 52 0.49 3.07 12.25
N ILE A 53 0.64 1.92 11.62
CA ILE A 53 1.33 0.75 12.22
C ILE A 53 2.60 0.56 11.42
N LEU A 54 3.76 0.81 12.02
CA LEU A 54 5.06 0.83 11.35
C LEU A 54 5.75 -0.52 11.50
N PHE A 55 6.39 -1.03 10.45
CA PHE A 55 7.16 -2.28 10.52
C PHE A 55 8.65 -2.06 10.34
N GLU A 56 9.46 -3.00 10.83
CA GLU A 56 10.92 -2.97 10.74
C GLU A 56 11.43 -3.03 9.29
N ASP A 57 10.66 -3.65 8.39
CA ASP A 57 10.97 -3.69 6.96
C ASP A 57 10.65 -2.37 6.21
N GLY A 58 10.18 -1.35 6.93
CA GLY A 58 9.89 0.00 6.45
C GLY A 58 8.55 0.17 5.73
N VAL A 59 7.78 -0.92 5.60
CA VAL A 59 6.36 -0.87 5.19
C VAL A 59 5.52 -0.44 6.38
N TYR A 60 4.35 0.15 6.13
CA TYR A 60 3.40 0.44 7.19
C TYR A 60 1.94 0.16 6.77
N ILE A 61 1.06 0.04 7.76
CA ILE A 61 -0.39 0.11 7.54
C ILE A 61 -0.83 1.54 7.81
N GLU A 62 -1.43 2.17 6.81
CA GLU A 62 -2.14 3.43 6.96
C GLU A 62 -3.58 3.15 7.41
N LEU A 63 -3.89 3.47 8.67
CA LEU A 63 -5.25 3.50 9.16
C LEU A 63 -5.79 4.90 8.88
N ILE A 64 -6.63 5.04 7.85
CA ILE A 64 -7.15 6.34 7.42
C ILE A 64 -8.64 6.46 7.69
N ALA A 65 -9.08 7.67 8.04
CA ALA A 65 -10.49 8.03 8.10
C ALA A 65 -10.73 9.37 7.42
N PHE A 66 -11.94 9.52 6.88
CA PHE A 66 -12.48 10.85 6.57
C PHE A 66 -12.79 11.59 7.87
N VAL A 67 -12.70 12.92 7.87
CA VAL A 67 -13.10 13.73 9.01
C VAL A 67 -14.59 13.57 9.31
N GLU A 68 -14.95 13.68 10.59
CA GLU A 68 -16.33 13.63 11.02
C GLU A 68 -17.15 14.76 10.37
N GLY A 69 -18.32 14.43 9.83
CA GLY A 69 -19.18 15.40 9.15
C GLY A 69 -18.69 15.88 7.79
N ILE A 70 -17.74 15.17 7.16
CA ILE A 70 -17.31 15.49 5.79
C ILE A 70 -18.51 15.61 4.84
N ASP A 71 -18.46 16.61 3.96
CA ASP A 71 -19.45 16.78 2.90
C ASP A 71 -19.49 15.52 2.01
N PRO A 72 -20.66 14.88 1.82
CA PRO A 72 -20.80 13.70 0.98
C PRO A 72 -20.29 13.88 -0.46
N GLU A 73 -20.43 15.07 -1.05
CA GLU A 73 -19.93 15.35 -2.39
C GLU A 73 -18.40 15.46 -2.44
N VAL A 74 -17.79 15.98 -1.37
CA VAL A 74 -16.33 16.02 -1.22
C VAL A 74 -15.79 14.60 -1.03
N ARG A 75 -16.42 13.82 -0.14
CA ARG A 75 -16.07 12.41 0.05
C ARG A 75 -16.19 11.64 -1.27
N ALA A 76 -17.27 11.81 -2.03
CA ALA A 76 -17.51 11.09 -3.28
C ALA A 76 -16.45 11.37 -4.37
N LYS A 77 -15.79 12.53 -4.32
CA LYS A 77 -14.69 12.89 -5.24
C LYS A 77 -13.34 12.28 -4.81
N HIS A 78 -13.21 11.84 -3.57
CA HIS A 78 -12.00 11.22 -3.08
C HIS A 78 -11.86 9.79 -3.63
N ARG A 79 -10.62 9.37 -3.96
CA ARG A 79 -10.32 8.03 -4.51
C ARG A 79 -10.93 6.89 -3.68
N TRP A 80 -10.90 7.03 -2.36
CA TRP A 80 -11.44 6.04 -1.42
C TRP A 80 -12.86 6.34 -0.92
N GLY A 81 -13.52 7.37 -1.46
CA GLY A 81 -14.80 7.88 -0.96
C GLY A 81 -15.93 6.87 -0.94
N GLY A 82 -16.01 6.06 -2.00
CA GLY A 82 -17.01 5.00 -2.16
C GLY A 82 -16.58 3.63 -1.62
N GLN A 83 -15.39 3.52 -1.01
CA GLN A 83 -14.92 2.24 -0.47
C GLN A 83 -15.55 1.97 0.91
N PRO A 84 -15.80 0.70 1.26
CA PRO A 84 -16.36 0.35 2.54
C PRO A 84 -15.37 0.63 3.68
N GLU A 85 -15.85 1.18 4.77
CA GLU A 85 -15.09 1.28 6.01
C GLU A 85 -14.83 -0.11 6.61
N ASN A 86 -13.79 -0.23 7.44
CA ASN A 86 -13.26 -1.48 7.97
C ASN A 86 -12.85 -2.46 6.87
N SER A 87 -12.18 -1.96 5.82
CA SER A 87 -11.65 -2.78 4.74
C SER A 87 -10.27 -2.32 4.29
N ILE A 88 -9.48 -3.25 3.75
CA ILE A 88 -8.26 -2.91 3.03
C ILE A 88 -8.69 -2.38 1.66
N VAL A 89 -8.51 -1.08 1.43
CA VAL A 89 -9.09 -0.38 0.27
C VAL A 89 -8.09 -0.18 -0.86
N ASP A 90 -6.80 -0.08 -0.55
CA ASP A 90 -5.76 0.22 -1.52
C ASP A 90 -4.38 -0.12 -0.98
N TRP A 91 -3.35 0.03 -1.82
CA TRP A 91 -1.96 -0.13 -1.41
C TRP A 91 -1.03 0.62 -2.37
N ALA A 92 0.16 0.94 -1.90
CA ALA A 92 1.10 1.77 -2.63
C ALA A 92 2.44 1.07 -2.88
N TYR A 93 3.01 1.33 -4.05
CA TYR A 93 4.43 1.19 -4.29
C TYR A 93 5.16 2.54 -4.13
N THR A 94 6.47 2.45 -3.95
CA THR A 94 7.41 3.58 -3.97
C THR A 94 8.65 3.22 -4.78
N LEU A 95 9.47 4.23 -5.04
CA LEU A 95 10.76 4.16 -5.72
C LEU A 95 11.79 5.01 -4.96
N PRO A 96 13.09 4.68 -5.05
CA PRO A 96 14.14 5.51 -4.45
C PRO A 96 14.12 6.96 -4.95
N HIS A 97 13.78 7.16 -6.23
CA HIS A 97 13.71 8.48 -6.86
C HIS A 97 12.42 8.64 -7.69
N GLU A 98 11.75 9.79 -7.54
CA GLU A 98 10.56 10.14 -8.33
C GLU A 98 10.83 10.09 -9.84
N SER A 99 12.05 10.44 -10.28
CA SER A 99 12.47 10.39 -11.69
C SER A 99 12.39 9.00 -12.33
N ASP A 100 12.42 7.94 -11.52
CA ASP A 100 12.36 6.57 -12.01
C ASP A 100 10.94 6.14 -12.41
N PHE A 101 9.92 6.91 -11.99
CA PHE A 101 8.53 6.58 -12.23
C PHE A 101 8.16 6.61 -13.72
N GLY A 102 8.79 7.50 -14.51
CA GLY A 102 8.58 7.57 -15.96
C GLY A 102 8.89 6.25 -16.67
N ALA A 103 9.86 5.48 -16.18
CA ALA A 103 10.16 4.15 -16.72
C ALA A 103 9.06 3.13 -16.41
N ILE A 104 8.38 3.24 -15.26
CA ILE A 104 7.21 2.42 -14.93
C ILE A 104 6.04 2.79 -15.86
N GLN A 105 5.74 4.09 -15.98
CA GLN A 105 4.66 4.59 -16.84
C GLN A 105 4.83 4.08 -18.29
N GLN A 106 6.06 4.17 -18.81
CA GLN A 106 6.38 3.71 -20.15
C GLN A 106 6.18 2.21 -20.32
N ARG A 107 6.70 1.37 -19.40
CA ARG A 107 6.52 -0.09 -19.48
C ARG A 107 5.05 -0.49 -19.44
N VAL A 108 4.26 0.12 -18.55
CA VAL A 108 2.82 -0.15 -18.43
C VAL A 108 2.07 0.24 -19.72
N LYS A 109 2.42 1.39 -20.30
CA LYS A 109 1.87 1.83 -21.59
C LYS A 109 2.24 0.87 -22.73
N ASP A 110 3.49 0.42 -22.78
CA ASP A 110 3.99 -0.48 -23.83
C ASP A 110 3.40 -1.90 -23.74
N ALA A 111 2.96 -2.32 -22.55
CA ALA A 111 2.24 -3.57 -22.36
C ALA A 111 0.86 -3.58 -23.04
N LYS A 112 0.33 -2.41 -23.44
CA LYS A 112 -0.95 -2.26 -24.15
C LYS A 112 -2.11 -2.99 -23.47
N ALA A 113 -2.07 -3.03 -22.13
CA ALA A 113 -3.04 -3.76 -21.31
C ALA A 113 -4.35 -2.98 -21.05
N GLY A 114 -4.52 -1.80 -21.68
CA GLY A 114 -5.69 -0.93 -21.46
C GLY A 114 -5.59 -0.03 -20.24
N PHE A 115 -4.42 0.02 -19.59
CA PHE A 115 -4.17 0.86 -18.42
C PHE A 115 -2.90 1.68 -18.60
N THR A 116 -2.87 2.86 -17.99
CA THR A 116 -1.71 3.74 -17.89
C THR A 116 -1.63 4.33 -16.48
N TYR A 117 -0.59 5.11 -16.19
CA TYR A 117 -0.48 5.89 -14.97
C TYR A 117 -0.37 7.36 -15.31
N ASN A 118 -1.13 8.20 -14.59
CA ASN A 118 -1.07 9.65 -14.76
C ASN A 118 0.28 10.22 -14.30
N ASP A 119 0.52 11.48 -14.65
CA ASP A 119 1.65 12.22 -14.11
C ASP A 119 1.49 12.42 -12.59
N PRO A 120 2.58 12.30 -11.80
CA PRO A 120 2.49 12.40 -10.35
C PRO A 120 1.91 13.73 -9.85
N VAL A 121 0.83 13.65 -9.09
CA VAL A 121 0.15 14.81 -8.49
C VAL A 121 0.71 15.10 -7.10
N PRO A 122 1.06 16.36 -6.75
CA PRO A 122 1.55 16.70 -5.42
C PRO A 122 0.55 16.33 -4.32
N GLY A 123 1.05 15.69 -3.25
CA GLY A 123 0.31 15.38 -2.03
C GLY A 123 1.14 15.66 -0.78
N GLY A 124 0.54 15.44 0.38
CA GLY A 124 1.22 15.68 1.65
C GLY A 124 0.34 15.48 2.87
N ARG A 125 0.96 15.58 4.05
CA ARG A 125 0.30 15.56 5.36
C ARG A 125 1.09 16.41 6.33
N THR A 126 0.39 17.06 7.26
CA THR A 126 1.02 17.78 8.38
C THR A 126 0.98 16.91 9.62
N ARG A 127 2.16 16.70 10.23
CA ARG A 127 2.29 15.97 11.50
C ARG A 127 1.78 16.82 12.67
N PRO A 128 1.48 16.21 13.84
CA PRO A 128 1.09 16.96 15.04
C PRO A 128 2.10 18.01 15.50
N ASP A 129 3.39 17.83 15.20
CA ASP A 129 4.46 18.78 15.53
C ASP A 129 4.66 19.88 14.47
N GLY A 130 3.79 19.95 13.46
CA GLY A 130 3.80 20.98 12.41
C GLY A 130 4.73 20.70 11.23
N VAL A 131 5.49 19.60 11.25
CA VAL A 131 6.33 19.23 10.10
C VAL A 131 5.45 18.84 8.92
N VAL A 132 5.68 19.49 7.77
CA VAL A 132 4.96 19.26 6.52
C VAL A 132 5.69 18.22 5.68
N LEU A 133 5.02 17.09 5.44
CA LEU A 133 5.49 16.00 4.60
C LEU A 133 4.95 16.21 3.19
N LYS A 134 5.78 15.96 2.17
CA LYS A 134 5.40 16.12 0.76
C LYS A 134 5.78 14.88 -0.04
N TRP A 135 4.90 14.51 -0.96
CA TRP A 135 5.11 13.42 -1.90
C TRP A 135 4.42 13.74 -3.23
N ALA A 136 4.57 12.84 -4.20
CA ALA A 136 3.82 12.83 -5.44
C ALA A 136 3.05 11.50 -5.56
N LEU A 137 1.82 11.57 -6.05
CA LEU A 137 0.95 10.40 -6.24
C LEU A 137 0.76 10.09 -7.71
N GLY A 138 1.22 8.92 -8.15
CA GLY A 138 0.91 8.36 -9.47
C GLY A 138 -0.20 7.32 -9.35
N VAL A 139 -1.29 7.48 -10.12
CA VAL A 139 -2.49 6.65 -10.02
C VAL A 139 -2.82 6.04 -11.38
N ALA A 140 -3.24 4.77 -11.37
CA ALA A 140 -3.63 4.08 -12.58
C ALA A 140 -4.94 4.63 -13.16
N GLN A 141 -4.99 4.71 -14.48
CA GLN A 141 -6.15 5.11 -15.27
C GLN A 141 -6.41 4.08 -16.37
N ASP A 142 -7.69 3.91 -16.73
CA ASP A 142 -8.09 3.12 -17.90
C ASP A 142 -7.81 3.87 -19.21
N ALA A 143 -8.15 3.23 -20.33
CA ALA A 143 -7.94 3.78 -21.67
C ALA A 143 -8.70 5.09 -21.94
N ASP A 144 -9.78 5.35 -21.21
CA ASP A 144 -10.60 6.56 -21.32
C ASP A 144 -10.14 7.66 -20.35
N GLY A 145 -9.11 7.40 -19.55
CA GLY A 145 -8.56 8.32 -18.55
C GLY A 145 -9.33 8.31 -17.22
N ASN A 146 -10.27 7.39 -17.02
CA ASN A 146 -10.98 7.26 -15.75
C ASN A 146 -10.08 6.57 -14.72
N GLY A 147 -10.26 6.92 -13.44
CA GLY A 147 -9.54 6.27 -12.36
C GLY A 147 -9.89 4.79 -12.25
N VAL A 148 -8.87 3.95 -12.08
CA VAL A 148 -9.06 2.52 -11.81
C VAL A 148 -9.57 2.33 -10.37
N GLU A 149 -10.53 1.42 -10.19
CA GLU A 149 -11.05 0.97 -8.90
C GLU A 149 -9.91 0.69 -7.90
N PRO A 150 -9.93 1.31 -6.71
CA PRO A 150 -8.93 1.09 -5.67
C PRO A 150 -8.73 -0.39 -5.35
N GLY A 151 -7.47 -0.78 -5.18
CA GLY A 151 -7.07 -2.15 -4.85
C GLY A 151 -6.85 -3.09 -6.04
N HIS A 152 -7.18 -2.71 -7.29
CA HIS A 152 -6.84 -3.52 -8.47
C HIS A 152 -5.40 -3.32 -8.96
N LEU A 153 -4.94 -2.07 -8.95
CA LEU A 153 -3.58 -1.66 -9.29
C LEU A 153 -3.03 -0.76 -8.17
N PRO A 154 -1.72 -0.82 -7.88
CA PRO A 154 -1.15 0.08 -6.89
C PRO A 154 -1.28 1.53 -7.32
N PHE A 155 -1.32 2.42 -6.35
CA PHE A 155 -0.84 3.78 -6.59
C PHE A 155 0.64 3.89 -6.21
N TRP A 156 1.28 4.98 -6.62
CA TRP A 156 2.69 5.24 -6.36
C TRP A 156 2.81 6.43 -5.42
N CYS A 157 3.46 6.23 -4.27
CA CYS A 157 3.75 7.27 -3.30
C CYS A 157 5.26 7.59 -3.38
N LEU A 158 5.59 8.71 -4.02
CA LEU A 158 6.96 9.10 -4.34
C LEU A 158 7.37 10.25 -3.40
N ASP A 159 8.26 9.96 -2.45
CA ASP A 159 8.68 10.91 -1.42
C ASP A 159 9.39 12.14 -2.02
N ARG A 160 8.96 13.35 -1.62
CA ARG A 160 9.63 14.63 -1.93
C ARG A 160 10.27 15.27 -0.69
N THR A 161 9.88 14.81 0.49
CA THR A 161 10.58 15.02 1.76
C THR A 161 11.25 13.72 2.20
N PRO A 162 12.33 13.74 3.01
CA PRO A 162 12.97 12.52 3.50
C PRO A 162 11.95 11.54 4.10
N ARG A 163 12.02 10.26 3.67
CA ARG A 163 11.08 9.22 4.11
C ARG A 163 11.06 9.08 5.63
N SER A 164 12.20 9.18 6.31
CA SER A 164 12.30 9.11 7.77
C SER A 164 11.43 10.14 8.50
N ASN A 165 11.12 11.28 7.86
CA ASN A 165 10.16 12.24 8.43
C ASN A 165 8.72 11.71 8.41
N ARG A 166 8.38 10.92 7.38
CA ARG A 166 7.06 10.33 7.15
C ARG A 166 6.89 9.00 7.90
N VAL A 167 7.94 8.20 7.96
CA VAL A 167 7.99 6.82 8.48
C VAL A 167 9.32 6.63 9.23
N PRO A 168 9.42 6.97 10.53
CA PRO A 168 10.66 6.92 11.30
C PRO A 168 10.98 5.50 11.83
N TYR A 169 10.96 4.50 10.94
CA TYR A 169 11.07 3.08 11.32
C TYR A 169 12.51 2.68 11.73
N GLU A 170 13.53 3.45 11.34
CA GLU A 170 14.94 3.18 11.70
C GLU A 170 15.32 3.86 13.02
N GLU A 171 14.70 5.01 13.30
CA GLU A 171 15.05 5.89 14.41
C GLU A 171 14.38 5.50 15.72
N ASP A 172 13.15 4.96 15.67
CA ASP A 172 12.38 4.58 16.86
C ASP A 172 11.87 3.14 16.78
N LYS A 173 12.71 2.21 17.24
CA LYS A 173 12.38 0.77 17.27
C LYS A 173 11.15 0.45 18.14
N ALA A 174 10.81 1.29 19.12
CA ALA A 174 9.62 1.03 19.94
C ALA A 174 8.33 1.16 19.11
N GLN A 175 8.35 1.94 18.02
CA GLN A 175 7.21 2.06 17.12
C GLN A 175 7.05 0.88 16.15
N THR A 176 8.09 0.09 15.95
CA THR A 176 8.10 -1.07 15.04
C THR A 176 8.06 -2.42 15.76
N GLN A 177 8.22 -2.42 17.09
CA GLN A 177 8.17 -3.61 17.92
C GLN A 177 6.76 -3.85 18.44
N HIS A 178 6.06 -4.81 17.83
CA HIS A 178 4.67 -5.10 18.15
C HIS A 178 4.53 -6.31 19.09
N PRO A 179 3.61 -6.27 20.07
CA PRO A 179 3.32 -7.43 20.93
C PRO A 179 2.91 -8.70 20.17
N SER A 180 2.29 -8.55 19.00
CA SER A 180 1.95 -9.68 18.11
C SER A 180 3.15 -10.35 17.45
N GLY A 181 4.36 -9.75 17.52
CA GLY A 181 5.54 -10.22 16.80
C GLY A 181 5.57 -9.85 15.31
N ALA A 182 4.58 -9.09 14.83
CA ALA A 182 4.57 -8.57 13.46
C ALA A 182 5.76 -7.62 13.24
N HIS A 183 6.51 -7.81 12.16
CA HIS A 183 7.66 -6.97 11.84
C HIS A 183 7.80 -6.67 10.34
N GLY A 184 6.79 -7.00 9.54
CA GLY A 184 6.78 -6.70 8.11
C GLY A 184 5.63 -7.34 7.35
N ILE A 185 5.61 -7.15 6.02
CA ILE A 185 4.62 -7.75 5.12
C ILE A 185 5.27 -8.83 4.28
N SER A 186 4.82 -10.08 4.38
CA SER A 186 5.34 -11.18 3.55
C SER A 186 4.61 -11.27 2.21
N ARG A 187 3.29 -11.08 2.21
CA ARG A 187 2.46 -11.36 1.03
C ARG A 187 1.30 -10.40 0.86
N LEU A 188 1.03 -10.07 -0.39
CA LEU A 188 -0.17 -9.40 -0.87
C LEU A 188 -0.87 -10.29 -1.89
N ARG A 189 -2.17 -10.54 -1.72
CA ARG A 189 -3.00 -11.25 -2.71
C ARG A 189 -4.20 -10.40 -3.08
N LEU A 190 -4.39 -10.17 -4.37
CA LEU A 190 -5.46 -9.36 -4.91
C LEU A 190 -6.48 -10.26 -5.59
N ASN A 191 -7.74 -10.02 -5.26
CA ASN A 191 -8.88 -10.61 -5.91
C ASN A 191 -9.52 -9.60 -6.86
N VAL A 192 -9.53 -9.91 -8.16
CA VAL A 192 -9.96 -9.02 -9.23
C VAL A 192 -11.03 -9.68 -10.09
N PRO A 193 -11.88 -8.92 -10.80
CA PRO A 193 -12.86 -9.49 -11.72
C PRO A 193 -12.21 -10.38 -12.78
N SER A 194 -12.80 -11.54 -13.07
CA SER A 194 -12.31 -12.47 -14.10
C SER A 194 -12.16 -11.81 -15.48
N SER A 195 -13.04 -10.85 -15.80
CA SER A 195 -13.00 -10.08 -17.04
C SER A 195 -11.77 -9.18 -17.18
N GLN A 196 -11.15 -8.79 -16.07
CA GLN A 196 -9.96 -7.91 -16.04
C GLN A 196 -8.67 -8.65 -15.68
N LEU A 197 -8.75 -9.91 -15.25
CA LEU A 197 -7.62 -10.66 -14.71
C LEU A 197 -6.40 -10.62 -15.64
N SER A 198 -6.55 -11.01 -16.91
CA SER A 198 -5.44 -11.07 -17.86
C SER A 198 -4.80 -9.70 -18.12
N GLN A 199 -5.60 -8.65 -18.20
CA GLN A 199 -5.11 -7.28 -18.44
C GLN A 199 -4.31 -6.78 -17.23
N LEU A 200 -4.87 -6.95 -16.02
CA LEU A 200 -4.20 -6.57 -14.78
C LEU A 200 -2.90 -7.35 -14.59
N GLN A 201 -2.91 -8.65 -14.87
CA GLN A 201 -1.71 -9.49 -14.88
C GLN A 201 -0.62 -8.95 -15.82
N SER A 202 -0.97 -8.51 -17.03
CA SER A 202 -0.02 -7.87 -17.96
C SER A 202 0.53 -6.54 -17.42
N VAL A 203 -0.27 -5.76 -16.69
CA VAL A 203 0.21 -4.54 -16.02
C VAL A 203 1.22 -4.89 -14.93
N TYR A 204 0.98 -5.93 -14.13
CA TYR A 204 1.93 -6.36 -13.10
C TYR A 204 3.24 -6.90 -13.70
N ASP A 205 3.18 -7.67 -14.79
CA ASP A 205 4.37 -8.08 -15.56
C ASP A 205 5.20 -6.85 -15.97
N ALA A 206 4.54 -5.79 -16.46
CA ALA A 206 5.19 -4.53 -16.83
C ALA A 206 5.78 -3.76 -15.63
N ILE A 207 5.03 -3.62 -14.53
CA ILE A 207 5.50 -2.94 -13.31
C ILE A 207 6.77 -3.63 -12.78
N HIS A 208 6.73 -4.96 -12.65
CA HIS A 208 7.81 -5.75 -12.10
C HIS A 208 8.90 -6.09 -13.12
N ASN A 209 8.72 -5.70 -14.39
CA ASN A 209 9.65 -5.93 -15.49
C ASN A 209 10.02 -7.42 -15.64
N VAL A 210 8.99 -8.27 -15.66
CA VAL A 210 9.12 -9.72 -15.84
C VAL A 210 8.22 -10.19 -16.98
N ASP A 211 8.60 -11.31 -17.60
CA ASP A 211 7.74 -12.02 -18.54
C ASP A 211 7.25 -13.32 -17.89
N ASN A 212 5.98 -13.33 -17.49
CA ASN A 212 5.31 -14.51 -16.94
C ASN A 212 4.31 -15.12 -17.93
N THR A 213 4.53 -14.93 -19.23
CA THR A 213 3.64 -15.50 -20.26
C THR A 213 3.59 -17.03 -20.12
N GLY A 214 2.38 -17.57 -19.88
CA GLY A 214 2.15 -19.01 -19.75
C GLY A 214 2.35 -19.61 -18.35
N ALA A 215 2.65 -18.81 -17.32
CA ALA A 215 2.70 -19.29 -15.93
C ALA A 215 1.29 -19.65 -15.43
N SER A 216 1.15 -20.80 -14.76
CA SER A 216 -0.14 -21.26 -14.21
C SER A 216 -0.62 -20.42 -13.03
N GLU A 217 0.31 -19.86 -12.26
CA GLU A 217 0.06 -18.83 -11.25
C GLU A 217 1.03 -17.67 -11.48
N LYS A 218 0.50 -16.44 -11.51
CA LYS A 218 1.34 -15.25 -11.59
C LYS A 218 1.57 -14.69 -10.19
N GLU A 219 2.80 -14.86 -9.72
CA GLU A 219 3.34 -14.17 -8.54
C GLU A 219 4.49 -13.25 -8.96
N TRP A 220 4.54 -12.06 -8.37
CA TRP A 220 5.61 -11.09 -8.55
C TRP A 220 6.32 -10.85 -7.23
N ARG A 221 7.61 -10.52 -7.30
CA ARG A 221 8.39 -10.11 -6.12
C ARG A 221 8.42 -8.60 -6.01
N PHE A 222 8.21 -8.10 -4.80
CA PHE A 222 8.43 -6.69 -4.47
C PHE A 222 9.58 -6.56 -3.47
N ASN A 223 10.21 -5.38 -3.46
CA ASN A 223 11.13 -5.01 -2.39
C ASN A 223 10.37 -4.36 -1.23
N THR A 224 10.99 -4.27 -0.06
CA THR A 224 10.54 -3.36 1.01
C THR A 224 11.65 -2.37 1.34
N PRO A 225 11.33 -1.20 1.91
CA PRO A 225 12.33 -0.13 2.13
C PRO A 225 13.55 -0.57 2.93
N ASN A 226 13.37 -1.47 3.89
CA ASN A 226 14.43 -2.04 4.72
C ASN A 226 14.42 -3.58 4.73
N GLY A 227 14.02 -4.18 3.61
CA GLY A 227 14.00 -5.63 3.44
C GLY A 227 15.35 -6.21 3.01
N SER A 228 15.69 -7.38 3.55
CA SER A 228 16.75 -8.20 2.97
C SER A 228 16.38 -8.63 1.55
N ALA A 229 17.34 -8.57 0.62
CA ALA A 229 17.17 -9.08 -0.74
C ALA A 229 16.85 -10.59 -0.80
N GLN A 230 17.07 -11.33 0.30
CA GLN A 230 16.76 -12.75 0.43
C GLN A 230 15.33 -13.00 0.94
N ALA A 231 14.65 -11.99 1.49
CA ALA A 231 13.30 -12.15 2.00
C ALA A 231 12.32 -12.40 0.84
N ARG A 232 11.49 -13.44 0.97
CA ARG A 232 10.51 -13.79 -0.06
C ARG A 232 9.23 -12.98 0.15
N HIS A 233 9.19 -11.82 -0.50
CA HIS A 233 8.00 -10.98 -0.60
C HIS A 233 7.25 -11.25 -1.89
N THR A 234 5.95 -11.55 -1.83
CA THR A 234 5.17 -11.85 -3.05
C THR A 234 3.86 -11.12 -3.15
N LEU A 235 3.57 -10.65 -4.37
CA LEU A 235 2.26 -10.19 -4.81
C LEU A 235 1.67 -11.25 -5.74
N GLY A 236 0.40 -11.59 -5.57
CA GLY A 236 -0.33 -12.43 -6.52
C GLY A 236 -1.69 -11.86 -6.86
N VAL A 237 -2.16 -12.12 -8.06
CA VAL A 237 -3.47 -11.66 -8.56
C VAL A 237 -4.27 -12.86 -9.03
N ALA A 238 -5.49 -12.99 -8.53
CA ALA A 238 -6.41 -14.07 -8.86
C ALA A 238 -7.84 -13.53 -9.03
N SER A 239 -8.72 -14.35 -9.60
CA SER A 239 -10.16 -14.11 -9.63
C SER A 239 -10.83 -15.23 -8.83
N GLU A 240 -11.10 -14.96 -7.56
CA GLU A 240 -11.68 -15.88 -6.58
C GLU A 240 -12.84 -15.22 -5.82
N SER A 241 -13.46 -15.94 -4.90
CA SER A 241 -14.42 -15.36 -3.96
C SER A 241 -13.71 -14.81 -2.72
N GLY A 242 -14.31 -13.80 -2.09
CA GLY A 242 -13.83 -13.23 -0.83
C GLY A 242 -13.27 -11.82 -0.98
N TYR A 243 -12.46 -11.40 0.00
CA TYR A 243 -11.95 -10.04 0.11
C TYR A 243 -11.10 -9.62 -1.09
N LYS A 244 -11.25 -8.36 -1.49
CA LYS A 244 -10.49 -7.72 -2.58
C LYS A 244 -8.98 -7.81 -2.36
N ILE A 245 -8.53 -7.61 -1.11
CA ILE A 245 -7.12 -7.65 -0.74
C ILE A 245 -6.96 -8.56 0.48
N LYS A 246 -5.99 -9.47 0.41
CA LYS A 246 -5.55 -10.34 1.52
C LYS A 246 -4.07 -10.11 1.78
N LEU A 247 -3.70 -10.13 3.06
CA LEU A 247 -2.35 -9.85 3.53
C LEU A 247 -1.83 -11.00 4.38
N ALA A 248 -0.52 -11.21 4.31
CA ALA A 248 0.20 -11.95 5.32
C ALA A 248 1.35 -11.10 5.88
N PHE A 249 1.48 -11.11 7.20
CA PHE A 249 2.55 -10.44 7.92
C PHE A 249 3.70 -11.41 8.15
N LYS A 250 4.90 -10.85 8.23
CA LYS A 250 6.05 -11.55 8.82
C LYS A 250 5.94 -11.50 10.33
N GLY A 251 5.99 -12.66 10.96
CA GLY A 251 5.91 -12.84 12.41
C GLY A 251 7.21 -13.38 12.98
N SER A 252 7.58 -12.93 14.17
CA SER A 252 8.64 -13.58 14.96
C SER A 252 8.15 -14.92 15.53
N VAL A 253 9.08 -15.76 15.99
CA VAL A 253 8.76 -16.98 16.72
C VAL A 253 7.80 -16.68 17.87
N GLY A 254 6.67 -17.40 17.91
CA GLY A 254 5.61 -17.19 18.90
C GLY A 254 4.48 -16.24 18.47
N SER A 255 4.58 -15.64 17.28
CA SER A 255 3.47 -14.89 16.69
C SER A 255 2.25 -15.81 16.47
N PRO A 256 1.01 -15.28 16.60
CA PRO A 256 -0.19 -16.07 16.34
C PRO A 256 -0.28 -16.45 14.86
N SER A 257 -0.85 -17.60 14.51
CA SER A 257 -1.02 -17.96 13.09
C SER A 257 -1.97 -17.01 12.34
N PHE A 258 -2.97 -16.48 13.05
CA PHE A 258 -3.93 -15.51 12.55
C PHE A 258 -4.27 -14.50 13.64
N LEU A 259 -4.50 -13.25 13.25
CA LEU A 259 -4.92 -12.19 14.15
C LEU A 259 -5.95 -11.30 13.45
N GLU A 260 -7.06 -11.00 14.12
CA GLU A 260 -8.04 -10.03 13.63
C GLU A 260 -7.56 -8.61 13.97
N LEU A 261 -7.12 -7.87 12.95
CA LEU A 261 -6.62 -6.51 13.11
C LEU A 261 -7.77 -5.52 13.34
N LEU A 262 -8.86 -5.69 12.59
CA LEU A 262 -10.11 -4.93 12.66
C LEU A 262 -11.25 -5.87 12.33
N PRO A 263 -12.51 -5.53 12.65
CA PRO A 263 -13.67 -6.36 12.31
C PRO A 263 -13.63 -6.78 10.83
N ASN A 264 -13.59 -8.09 10.58
CA ASN A 264 -13.50 -8.70 9.23
C ASN A 264 -12.15 -8.54 8.50
N ILE A 265 -11.10 -8.07 9.16
CA ILE A 265 -9.73 -8.02 8.63
C ILE A 265 -8.86 -8.97 9.44
N VAL A 266 -8.83 -10.24 9.01
CA VAL A 266 -7.99 -11.28 9.61
C VAL A 266 -6.69 -11.38 8.82
N ILE A 267 -5.58 -11.22 9.53
CA ILE A 267 -4.23 -11.25 8.99
C ILE A 267 -3.58 -12.59 9.35
N LYS A 268 -3.00 -13.24 8.35
CA LYS A 268 -2.16 -14.43 8.54
C LYS A 268 -0.75 -13.99 8.91
N PHE A 269 -0.08 -14.74 9.80
CA PHE A 269 1.35 -14.56 10.05
C PHE A 269 2.14 -15.71 9.41
N GLU A 270 3.30 -15.37 8.89
CA GLU A 270 4.26 -16.28 8.28
C GLU A 270 5.63 -16.03 8.92
N GLU A 271 6.39 -17.10 9.17
CA GLU A 271 7.77 -17.02 9.64
C GLU A 271 8.75 -16.64 8.52
#